data_AF-A0A432IML7-F1
#
_entry.id   AF-A0A432IML7-F1
#
_cell.length_a   1.000
_cell.length_b   1.000
_cell.length_c   1.000
_cell.angle_alpha   90.00
_cell.angle_beta   90.00
_cell.angle_gamma   90.00
#
_symmetry.space_group_name_H-M   'P 1'
#
loop_
_entity.id
_entity.type
_entity.pdbx_description
1 polymer ?
#
loop_
_entity_poly.entity_id
_entity_poly.type
_entity_poly.pdbx_seq_one_letter_code
_entity_poly.pdbx_strand_id
1 'polypeptide(L)'
;MMAGSHTVGNGLRTQQIGIRIGLTALVLVLLGGLAASASHLANHYANRDERPELSLDDIKGAFHGINTPSLLKLALERGHPEQLPAAEKQILLEWLAGTRIVEDYDSLDLEIPPAEIIASRCLECHTRQTGAETGTPLPPLEYFDDIKSIAFSREIRATP
;
A
#
# COMPACT_ATOMS: atom_id res chain seq x y z
N MET A 1 -25.78 37.00 -44.70
CA MET A 1 -26.56 36.47 -43.56
C MET A 1 -26.89 35.02 -43.85
N MET A 2 -26.10 34.07 -43.34
CA MET A 2 -26.44 32.65 -43.36
C MET A 2 -26.90 32.29 -41.95
N ALA A 3 -28.18 31.97 -41.79
CA ALA A 3 -28.75 31.50 -40.53
C ALA A 3 -28.38 30.02 -40.33
N GLY A 4 -27.80 29.73 -39.17
CA GLY A 4 -27.36 28.40 -38.77
C GLY A 4 -28.51 27.42 -38.58
N SER A 5 -28.34 26.23 -39.16
CA SER A 5 -29.12 25.04 -38.83
C SER A 5 -28.49 24.38 -37.61
N HIS A 6 -29.11 24.54 -36.44
CA HIS A 6 -28.80 23.73 -35.27
C HIS A 6 -29.59 22.43 -35.37
N THR A 7 -28.88 21.31 -35.50
CA THR A 7 -29.41 19.96 -35.47
C THR A 7 -30.11 19.68 -34.14
N VAL A 8 -31.42 19.42 -34.17
CA VAL A 8 -32.17 18.89 -33.04
C VAL A 8 -31.64 17.48 -32.77
N GLY A 9 -30.91 17.30 -31.67
CA GLY A 9 -30.37 16.00 -31.27
C GLY A 9 -31.48 14.99 -31.00
N ASN A 10 -31.46 13.85 -31.69
CA ASN A 10 -32.36 12.72 -31.44
C ASN A 10 -32.06 12.07 -30.08
N GLY A 11 -32.66 12.60 -29.01
CA GLY A 11 -32.57 12.01 -27.66
C GLY A 11 -33.48 10.80 -27.47
N LEU A 12 -33.26 10.03 -26.39
CA LEU A 12 -34.10 8.86 -26.04
C LEU A 12 -35.60 9.19 -25.99
N ARG A 13 -35.92 10.45 -25.64
CA ARG A 13 -37.30 10.99 -25.55
C ARG A 13 -37.97 11.27 -26.90
N THR A 14 -37.27 11.11 -28.03
CA THR A 14 -37.87 11.24 -29.38
C THR A 14 -38.08 9.89 -30.07
N GLN A 15 -37.66 8.78 -29.43
CA GLN A 15 -37.75 7.43 -30.00
C GLN A 15 -39.13 6.77 -29.78
N GLN A 16 -39.42 5.70 -30.52
CA GLN A 16 -40.62 4.89 -30.32
C GLN A 16 -40.63 4.25 -28.92
N ILE A 17 -41.80 4.11 -28.30
CA ILE A 17 -41.91 3.64 -26.90
C ILE A 17 -41.23 2.27 -26.68
N GLY A 18 -41.34 1.35 -27.64
CA GLY A 18 -40.71 0.03 -27.58
C GLY A 18 -39.18 0.10 -27.55
N ILE A 19 -38.59 0.98 -28.37
CA ILE A 19 -37.14 1.23 -28.39
C ILE A 19 -36.67 1.78 -27.05
N ARG A 20 -37.46 2.68 -26.43
CA ARG A 20 -37.12 3.23 -25.10
C ARG A 20 -37.13 2.14 -24.04
N ILE A 21 -38.19 1.34 -23.98
CA ILE A 21 -38.31 0.25 -23.01
C ILE A 21 -37.16 -0.74 -23.21
N GLY A 22 -36.87 -1.13 -24.46
CA GLY A 22 -35.77 -2.05 -24.77
C GLY A 22 -34.41 -1.52 -24.35
N LEU A 23 -34.08 -0.27 -24.69
CA LEU A 23 -32.81 0.36 -24.30
C LEU A 23 -32.71 0.55 -22.78
N THR A 24 -33.78 0.98 -22.12
CA THR A 24 -33.79 1.11 -20.66
C THR A 24 -33.62 -0.25 -19.98
N ALA A 25 -34.33 -1.28 -20.43
CA ALA A 25 -34.17 -2.63 -19.90
C ALA A 25 -32.75 -3.17 -20.10
N LEU A 26 -32.16 -2.96 -21.28
CA LEU A 26 -30.78 -3.33 -21.56
C LEU A 26 -29.80 -2.62 -20.61
N VAL A 27 -29.94 -1.31 -20.44
CA VAL A 27 -29.08 -0.54 -19.51
C VAL A 27 -29.25 -1.04 -18.08
N LEU A 28 -30.47 -1.32 -17.63
CA LEU A 28 -30.72 -1.85 -16.29
C LEU A 28 -30.07 -3.23 -16.08
N VAL A 29 -30.15 -4.12 -17.06
CA VAL A 29 -29.49 -5.44 -16.98
C VAL A 29 -27.97 -5.30 -16.93
N LEU A 30 -27.39 -4.44 -17.78
CA LEU A 30 -25.94 -4.19 -17.77
C LEU A 30 -25.48 -3.58 -16.45
N LEU A 31 -26.20 -2.57 -15.93
CA LEU A 31 -25.90 -1.96 -14.65
C LEU A 31 -26.06 -2.95 -13.49
N GLY A 32 -27.10 -3.79 -13.52
CA GLY A 32 -27.29 -4.85 -12.53
C GLY A 32 -26.15 -5.86 -12.53
N GLY A 33 -25.69 -6.30 -13.70
CA GLY A 33 -24.52 -7.18 -13.84
C GLY A 33 -23.24 -6.54 -13.31
N LEU A 34 -22.98 -5.27 -13.64
CA LEU A 34 -21.81 -4.54 -13.14
C LEU A 34 -21.87 -4.35 -11.62
N ALA A 35 -23.03 -4.02 -11.06
CA ALA A 35 -23.22 -3.87 -9.62
C ALA A 35 -23.00 -5.20 -8.88
N ALA A 36 -23.51 -6.31 -9.42
CA ALA A 36 -23.29 -7.64 -8.86
C ALA A 36 -21.81 -8.02 -8.89
N SER A 37 -21.11 -7.78 -10.00
CA SER A 37 -19.67 -8.03 -10.13
C SER A 37 -18.84 -7.17 -9.17
N ALA A 38 -19.16 -5.88 -9.03
CA ALA A 38 -18.49 -4.99 -8.10
C ALA A 38 -18.72 -5.41 -6.65
N SER A 39 -19.96 -5.79 -6.30
CA SER A 39 -20.31 -6.33 -4.99
C SER A 39 -19.56 -7.63 -4.68
N HIS A 40 -19.47 -8.53 -5.66
CA HIS A 40 -18.69 -9.76 -5.51
C HIS A 40 -17.22 -9.46 -5.28
N LEU A 41 -16.63 -8.54 -6.05
CA LEU A 41 -15.24 -8.14 -5.88
C LEU A 41 -14.98 -7.54 -4.48
N ALA A 42 -15.85 -6.62 -4.04
CA ALA A 42 -15.75 -6.02 -2.71
C ALA A 42 -15.88 -7.08 -1.60
N ASN A 43 -16.91 -7.93 -1.65
CA ASN A 43 -17.13 -8.93 -0.61
C ASN A 43 -16.06 -10.03 -0.59
N HIS A 44 -15.45 -10.34 -1.73
CA HIS A 44 -14.48 -11.43 -1.84
C HIS A 44 -13.03 -10.99 -1.63
N TYR A 45 -12.69 -9.74 -1.97
CA TYR A 45 -11.32 -9.24 -1.91
C TYR A 45 -11.08 -8.09 -0.93
N ALA A 46 -12.11 -7.48 -0.34
CA ALA A 46 -11.88 -6.48 0.70
C ALA A 46 -11.12 -7.07 1.90
N ASN A 47 -10.29 -6.24 2.54
CA ASN A 47 -9.54 -6.57 3.73
C ASN A 47 -8.47 -7.67 3.54
N ARG A 48 -7.97 -7.86 2.31
CA ARG A 48 -6.81 -8.74 2.06
C ARG A 48 -5.49 -8.03 2.39
N ASP A 49 -5.47 -6.71 2.33
CA ASP A 49 -4.37 -5.85 2.75
C ASP A 49 -4.48 -5.39 4.21
N GLU A 50 -5.35 -6.04 5.00
CA GLU A 50 -5.68 -5.73 6.40
C GLU A 50 -6.33 -4.34 6.63
N ARG A 51 -6.85 -3.71 5.56
CA ARG A 51 -7.60 -2.47 5.65
C ARG A 51 -9.10 -2.71 5.43
N PRO A 52 -9.98 -1.96 6.12
CA PRO A 52 -11.42 -2.22 6.11
C PRO A 52 -12.13 -1.96 4.77
N GLU A 53 -11.45 -1.36 3.78
CA GLU A 53 -12.03 -0.98 2.50
C GLU A 53 -11.30 -1.65 1.33
N LEU A 54 -12.01 -1.91 0.23
CA LEU A 54 -11.43 -2.45 -0.98
C LEU A 54 -10.42 -1.45 -1.58
N SER A 55 -9.15 -1.83 -1.59
CA SER A 55 -8.07 -1.02 -2.14
C SER A 55 -7.60 -1.54 -3.51
N LEU A 56 -6.88 -0.69 -4.27
CA LEU A 56 -6.21 -1.15 -5.48
C LEU A 56 -5.14 -2.22 -5.17
N ASP A 57 -4.58 -2.19 -3.96
CA ASP A 57 -3.61 -3.19 -3.49
C ASP A 57 -4.30 -4.55 -3.24
N ASP A 58 -5.57 -4.57 -2.79
CA ASP A 58 -6.35 -5.82 -2.66
C ASP A 58 -6.52 -6.51 -4.01
N ILE A 59 -6.90 -5.74 -5.04
CA ILE A 59 -7.11 -6.26 -6.40
C ILE A 59 -5.77 -6.70 -6.99
N LYS A 60 -4.72 -5.88 -6.89
CA LYS A 60 -3.39 -6.21 -7.41
C LYS A 60 -2.80 -7.43 -6.71
N GLY A 61 -2.92 -7.48 -5.38
CA GLY A 61 -2.51 -8.61 -4.55
C GLY A 61 -3.26 -9.90 -4.90
N ALA A 62 -4.56 -9.82 -5.19
CA ALA A 62 -5.34 -10.99 -5.58
C ALA A 62 -4.84 -11.66 -6.87
N PHE A 63 -4.49 -10.87 -7.90
CA PHE A 63 -4.14 -11.38 -9.23
C PHE A 63 -2.64 -11.58 -9.45
N HIS A 64 -1.78 -10.74 -8.87
CA HIS A 64 -0.34 -10.75 -9.12
C HIS A 64 0.48 -11.05 -7.87
N GLY A 65 -0.16 -11.06 -6.69
CA GLY A 65 0.55 -10.96 -5.43
C GLY A 65 1.20 -9.59 -5.24
N ILE A 66 1.50 -9.25 -4.00
CA ILE A 66 2.33 -8.10 -3.66
C ILE A 66 3.39 -8.60 -2.69
N ASN A 67 4.66 -8.45 -3.03
CA ASN A 67 5.77 -8.61 -2.10
C ASN A 67 6.51 -7.28 -2.05
N THR A 68 6.33 -6.52 -0.97
CA THR A 68 7.03 -5.25 -0.74
C THR A 68 7.94 -5.43 0.46
N PRO A 69 9.27 -5.55 0.27
CA PRO A 69 10.20 -5.63 1.38
C PRO A 69 10.13 -4.35 2.22
N SER A 70 10.41 -4.47 3.51
CA SER A 70 10.43 -3.31 4.39
C SER A 70 11.46 -2.28 3.93
N LEU A 71 11.14 -0.99 4.04
CA LEU A 71 12.04 0.07 3.58
C LEU A 71 13.36 0.04 4.34
N LEU A 72 13.31 -0.29 5.63
CA LEU A 72 14.50 -0.43 6.47
C LEU A 72 15.38 -1.61 6.00
N LYS A 73 14.77 -2.76 5.70
CA LYS A 73 15.49 -3.92 5.15
C LYS A 73 16.17 -3.58 3.82
N LEU A 74 15.43 -2.94 2.92
CA LEU A 74 15.94 -2.53 1.62
C LEU A 74 17.12 -1.53 1.73
N ALA A 75 17.05 -0.59 2.67
CA ALA A 75 18.13 0.35 2.94
C ALA A 75 19.40 -0.37 3.43
N LEU A 76 19.25 -1.29 4.38
CA LEU A 76 20.35 -2.11 4.89
C LEU A 76 20.98 -2.97 3.78
N GLU A 77 20.15 -3.64 2.96
CA GLU A 77 20.62 -4.44 1.82
C GLU A 77 21.42 -3.61 0.81
N ARG A 78 20.99 -2.37 0.56
CA ARG A 78 21.70 -1.39 -0.28
C ARG A 78 22.98 -0.84 0.36
N GLY A 79 23.25 -1.15 1.63
CA GLY A 79 24.46 -0.72 2.33
C GLY A 79 24.35 0.62 3.04
N HIS A 80 23.15 1.05 3.42
CA HIS A 80 22.95 2.26 4.22
C HIS A 80 22.90 1.94 5.73
N PRO A 81 23.69 2.61 6.60
CA PRO A 81 24.83 3.47 6.25
C PRO A 81 26.06 2.64 5.85
N GLU A 82 26.95 3.20 5.04
CA GLU A 82 28.13 2.48 4.51
C GLU A 82 29.09 2.04 5.62
N GLN A 83 29.09 2.77 6.74
CA GLN A 83 29.97 2.52 7.89
C GLN A 83 29.38 1.51 8.88
N LEU A 84 28.18 0.96 8.62
CA LEU A 84 27.57 -0.05 9.50
C LEU A 84 28.41 -1.34 9.49
N PRO A 85 28.90 -1.81 10.65
CA PRO A 85 29.64 -3.08 10.72
C PRO A 85 28.81 -4.25 10.20
N ALA A 86 29.44 -5.17 9.47
CA ALA A 86 28.74 -6.29 8.84
C ALA A 86 27.97 -7.17 9.85
N ALA A 87 28.50 -7.33 11.08
CA ALA A 87 27.84 -8.09 12.15
C ALA A 87 26.54 -7.39 12.63
N GLU A 88 26.60 -6.08 12.89
CA GLU A 88 25.43 -5.28 13.28
C GLU A 88 24.38 -5.25 12.16
N LYS A 89 24.82 -5.12 10.90
CA LYS A 89 23.93 -5.22 9.73
C LYS A 89 23.21 -6.56 9.69
N GLN A 90 23.92 -7.66 9.93
CA GLN A 90 23.33 -9.00 9.91
C GLN A 90 22.28 -9.16 11.01
N ILE A 91 22.54 -8.66 12.23
CA ILE A 91 21.57 -8.66 13.33
C ILE A 91 20.28 -7.93 12.92
N LEU A 92 20.39 -6.75 12.33
CA LEU A 92 19.22 -6.00 11.87
C LEU A 92 18.45 -6.72 10.75
N LEU A 93 19.15 -7.35 9.80
CA LEU A 93 18.51 -8.10 8.72
C LEU A 93 17.80 -9.36 9.24
N GLU A 94 18.38 -10.05 10.22
CA GLU A 94 17.77 -11.22 10.87
C GLU A 94 16.53 -10.82 11.67
N TRP A 95 16.63 -9.74 12.45
CA TRP A 95 15.50 -9.17 13.17
C TRP A 95 14.34 -8.81 12.23
N LEU A 96 14.62 -8.11 11.11
CA LEU A 96 13.60 -7.72 10.12
C LEU A 96 13.05 -8.89 9.29
N ALA A 97 13.74 -10.02 9.27
CA ALA A 97 13.26 -11.26 8.64
C ALA A 97 12.44 -12.12 9.62
N GLY A 98 12.53 -11.85 10.92
CA GLY A 98 11.84 -12.59 11.98
C GLY A 98 10.35 -12.27 12.09
N THR A 99 9.65 -13.03 12.93
CA THR A 99 8.22 -12.86 13.22
C THR A 99 7.96 -12.03 14.48
N ARG A 100 9.00 -11.69 15.24
CA ARG A 100 8.97 -11.05 16.56
C ARG A 100 9.56 -9.64 16.53
N ILE A 101 9.26 -8.88 15.48
CA ILE A 101 9.89 -7.56 15.23
C ILE A 101 9.67 -6.60 16.41
N VAL A 102 8.47 -6.63 17.03
CA VAL A 102 8.15 -5.74 18.15
C VAL A 102 8.83 -6.19 19.42
N GLU A 103 8.75 -7.48 19.72
CA GLU A 103 9.21 -8.06 20.96
C GLU A 103 10.74 -8.06 21.06
N ASP A 104 11.41 -8.28 19.94
CA ASP A 104 12.86 -8.42 19.90
C ASP A 104 13.56 -7.05 19.69
N TYR A 105 12.82 -5.96 19.44
CA TYR A 105 13.40 -4.64 19.16
C TYR A 105 14.31 -4.11 20.27
N ASP A 106 13.85 -4.21 21.52
CA ASP A 106 14.56 -3.73 22.73
C ASP A 106 14.57 -4.83 23.81
N SER A 107 14.79 -6.09 23.38
CA SER A 107 14.78 -7.23 24.27
C SER A 107 16.11 -7.34 25.03
N LEU A 108 16.03 -7.44 26.35
CA LEU A 108 17.18 -7.69 27.24
C LEU A 108 17.77 -9.11 27.09
N ASP A 109 17.06 -10.00 26.40
CA ASP A 109 17.52 -11.37 26.14
C ASP A 109 18.52 -11.43 24.96
N LEU A 110 18.63 -10.36 24.18
CA LEU A 110 19.58 -10.24 23.08
C LEU A 110 20.89 -9.63 23.57
N GLU A 111 22.02 -10.13 23.08
CA GLU A 111 23.34 -9.57 23.38
C GLU A 111 23.48 -8.13 22.88
N ILE A 112 22.94 -7.85 21.69
CA ILE A 112 22.87 -6.51 21.11
C ILE A 112 21.44 -6.33 20.56
N PRO A 113 20.57 -5.58 21.25
CA PRO A 113 19.24 -5.29 20.76
C PRO A 113 19.28 -4.42 19.49
N PRO A 114 18.35 -4.62 18.53
CA PRO A 114 18.19 -3.74 17.37
C PRO A 114 18.07 -2.25 17.74
N ALA A 115 17.40 -1.93 18.84
CA ALA A 115 17.26 -0.57 19.36
C ALA A 115 18.62 0.10 19.62
N GLU A 116 19.58 -0.63 20.17
CA GLU A 116 20.92 -0.10 20.50
C GLU A 116 21.73 0.21 19.24
N ILE A 117 21.67 -0.67 18.23
CA ILE A 117 22.31 -0.45 16.93
C ILE A 117 21.70 0.79 16.25
N ILE A 118 20.38 0.89 16.22
CA ILE A 118 19.69 2.03 15.60
C ILE A 118 20.03 3.34 16.33
N ALA A 119 20.02 3.32 17.66
CA ALA A 119 20.34 4.48 18.48
C ALA A 119 21.77 4.99 18.24
N SER A 120 22.74 4.07 18.13
CA SER A 120 24.16 4.39 17.99
C SER A 120 24.60 4.69 16.56
N ARG A 121 23.92 4.16 15.54
CA ARG A 121 24.37 4.25 14.13
C ARG A 121 23.47 5.08 13.22
N CYS A 122 22.18 5.23 13.55
CA CYS A 122 21.20 5.76 12.61
C CYS A 122 20.66 7.13 13.01
N LEU A 123 20.60 7.44 14.32
CA LEU A 123 19.97 8.65 14.82
C LEU A 123 20.69 9.94 14.44
N GLU A 124 21.95 9.90 14.01
CA GLU A 124 22.64 11.11 13.52
C GLU A 124 21.90 11.77 12.34
N CYS A 125 21.31 10.95 11.46
CA CYS A 125 20.58 11.42 10.27
C CYS A 125 19.06 11.19 10.34
N HIS A 126 18.59 10.34 11.26
CA HIS A 126 17.20 9.90 11.36
C HIS A 126 16.49 10.38 12.63
N THR A 127 16.80 11.59 13.09
CA THR A 127 15.98 12.26 14.11
C THR A 127 14.68 12.82 13.50
N ARG A 128 13.65 12.99 14.32
CA ARG A 128 12.41 13.70 13.98
C ARG A 128 12.70 15.15 13.57
N GLN A 129 13.71 15.76 14.20
CA GLN A 129 14.12 17.13 13.91
C GLN A 129 14.74 17.25 12.51
N THR A 130 15.65 16.35 12.13
CA THR A 130 16.32 16.37 10.81
C THR A 130 15.31 16.22 9.67
N GLY A 131 14.30 15.36 9.83
CA GLY A 131 13.22 15.21 8.84
C GLY A 131 12.34 16.46 8.68
N ALA A 132 12.13 17.20 9.76
CA ALA A 132 11.36 18.45 9.74
C ALA A 132 12.12 19.62 9.09
N GLU A 133 13.44 19.68 9.27
CA GLU A 133 14.28 20.79 8.80
C GLU A 133 14.69 20.70 7.32
N THR A 134 14.85 19.49 6.80
CA THR A 134 15.41 19.25 5.45
C THR A 134 14.35 19.24 4.34
N GLY A 135 13.06 19.31 4.67
CA GLY A 135 11.95 19.19 3.70
C GLY A 135 11.95 17.86 2.92
N THR A 136 12.79 16.91 3.34
CA THR A 136 12.98 15.59 2.74
C THR A 136 12.32 14.58 3.67
N PRO A 137 11.50 13.64 3.17
CA PRO A 137 10.82 12.66 4.01
C PRO A 137 11.81 11.57 4.46
N LEU A 138 12.81 11.96 5.25
CA LEU A 138 13.63 11.03 6.01
C LEU A 138 12.74 10.43 7.11
N PRO A 139 12.51 9.11 7.13
CA PRO A 139 11.72 8.50 8.17
C PRO A 139 12.48 8.62 9.51
N PRO A 140 11.84 9.13 10.57
CA PRO A 140 12.47 9.15 11.89
C PRO A 140 12.65 7.73 12.43
N LEU A 141 13.69 7.54 13.24
CA LEU A 141 14.00 6.24 13.86
C LEU A 141 14.17 6.35 15.39
N GLU A 142 13.81 7.50 15.99
CA GLU A 142 13.97 7.75 17.43
C GLU A 142 13.13 6.82 18.29
N TYR A 143 11.92 6.52 17.85
CA TYR A 143 10.98 5.69 18.60
C TYR A 143 10.52 4.51 17.76
N PHE A 144 10.19 3.41 18.43
CA PHE A 144 9.68 2.22 17.74
C PHE A 144 8.44 2.51 16.90
N ASP A 145 7.53 3.40 17.35
CA ASP A 145 6.36 3.79 16.57
C ASP A 145 6.72 4.40 15.20
N ASP A 146 7.86 5.10 15.12
CA ASP A 146 8.36 5.65 13.87
C ASP A 146 8.88 4.52 12.95
N ILE A 147 9.66 3.60 13.54
CA ILE A 147 10.29 2.44 12.87
C ILE A 147 9.23 1.43 12.40
N LYS A 148 8.16 1.25 13.17
CA LYS A 148 7.09 0.27 12.91
C LYS A 148 6.52 0.41 11.52
N SER A 149 6.38 1.63 11.02
CA SER A 149 5.83 1.90 9.69
C SER A 149 6.72 1.40 8.54
N ILE A 150 8.01 1.20 8.78
CA ILE A 150 9.02 0.87 7.76
C ILE A 150 9.78 -0.44 8.00
N ALA A 151 9.51 -1.12 9.12
CA ALA A 151 10.19 -2.36 9.53
C ALA A 151 9.51 -3.63 8.99
N PHE A 152 8.20 -3.61 8.74
CA PHE A 152 7.47 -4.79 8.28
C PHE A 152 7.50 -4.93 6.76
N SER A 153 7.80 -6.14 6.29
CA SER A 153 7.61 -6.50 4.88
C SER A 153 6.15 -6.92 4.66
N ARG A 154 5.55 -6.51 3.54
CA ARG A 154 4.17 -6.84 3.20
C ARG A 154 4.15 -7.93 2.14
N GLU A 155 3.51 -9.06 2.44
CA GLU A 155 3.23 -10.14 1.49
C GLU A 155 1.73 -10.36 1.37
N ILE A 156 1.17 -10.12 0.18
CA ILE A 156 -0.19 -10.55 -0.19
C ILE A 156 -0.02 -11.65 -1.22
N ARG A 157 -0.42 -12.87 -0.86
CA ARG A 157 -0.37 -14.01 -1.78
C ARG A 157 -1.46 -13.91 -2.84
N ALA A 158 -1.12 -14.25 -4.08
CA ALA A 158 -2.09 -14.41 -5.14
C ALA A 158 -3.05 -15.57 -4.81
N THR A 159 -4.29 -15.45 -5.26
CA THR A 159 -5.27 -16.55 -5.13
C THR A 159 -4.95 -17.60 -6.20
N PRO A 160 -4.87 -18.91 -5.87
CA PRO A 160 -4.52 -19.97 -6.82
C PRO A 160 -5.56 -20.18 -7.92
#